data_AF-A0A258ZM30-F1
#
_entry.id   AF-A0A258ZM30-F1
#
_cell.length_a   1.000
_cell.length_b   1.000
_cell.length_c   1.000
_cell.angle_alpha   90.00
_cell.angle_beta   90.00
_cell.angle_gamma   90.00
#
_symmetry.space_group_name_H-M   'P 1'
#
loop_
_entity.id
_entity.type
_entity.pdbx_description
1 polymer ?
#
loop_
_entity_poly.entity_id
_entity_poly.type
_entity_poly.pdbx_seq_one_letter_code
_entity_poly.pdbx_strand_id
1 'polypeptide(L)'
;MILSFLTKLFQSDKKSSTSNSQTIGSLQNKPIAEWGNKNIINSLEFSATLQLRTPLEVLKRHGEIFSGHGAPPQYAKEEWHGIWLPKTKTFRELGIDVNEMDEGSCASDAGSVKASEYLPFLLKFREIVEKTLSVDEKIVSLEHLSKQDENFKVFWNKHKAIDADFPHSFFYKQLATIDGIGHKMAKALYENGFKSVSEIQNATDEELLSVKGVGKSLLVKIRLN
;
A
#
# COMPACT_ATOMS: atom_id res chain seq x y z
N MET A 1 41.56 1.39 13.80
CA MET A 1 40.55 2.48 13.93
C MET A 1 39.11 1.96 13.76
N ILE A 2 38.83 1.13 12.74
CA ILE A 2 37.51 0.46 12.57
C ILE A 2 37.17 -0.49 13.72
N LEU A 3 38.14 -1.31 14.17
CA LEU A 3 37.92 -2.26 15.26
C LEU A 3 37.50 -1.56 16.56
N SER A 4 38.15 -0.45 16.94
CA SER A 4 37.81 0.33 18.13
C SER A 4 36.44 1.02 18.04
N PHE A 5 36.02 1.42 16.83
CA PHE A 5 34.70 1.99 16.59
C PHE A 5 33.60 0.93 16.74
N LEU A 6 33.76 -0.22 16.08
CA LEU A 6 32.85 -1.36 16.23
C LEU A 6 32.76 -1.80 17.69
N THR A 7 33.90 -1.85 18.39
CA THR A 7 33.93 -2.22 19.80
C THR A 7 33.13 -1.22 20.66
N LYS A 8 33.22 0.10 20.41
CA LYS A 8 32.40 1.11 21.11
C LYS A 8 30.90 1.00 20.78
N LEU A 9 30.56 0.74 19.51
CA LEU A 9 29.18 0.57 19.05
C LEU A 9 28.49 -0.58 19.80
N PHE A 10 29.16 -1.72 19.95
CA PHE A 10 28.65 -2.91 20.65
C PHE A 10 28.89 -2.92 22.16
N GLN A 11 29.73 -2.03 22.70
CA GLN A 11 29.96 -1.90 24.15
C GLN A 11 28.93 -0.98 24.84
N SER A 12 28.28 -0.06 24.11
CA SER A 12 27.42 0.97 24.72
C SER A 12 26.11 0.46 25.32
N ASP A 13 25.70 -0.79 25.06
CA ASP A 13 24.41 -1.35 25.50
C ASP A 13 24.52 -2.50 26.53
N LYS A 14 25.59 -2.54 27.34
CA LYS A 14 25.72 -3.53 28.44
C LYS A 14 24.92 -3.19 29.73
N LYS A 15 23.89 -2.35 29.65
CA LYS A 15 22.92 -2.13 30.75
C LYS A 15 21.50 -1.81 30.25
N SER A 16 20.79 -2.82 29.76
CA SER A 16 19.47 -3.23 30.28
C SER A 16 19.02 -4.48 29.52
N SER A 17 19.34 -5.65 30.07
CA SER A 17 18.73 -6.91 29.66
C SER A 17 17.29 -6.95 30.17
N THR A 18 16.39 -6.34 29.40
CA THR A 18 14.96 -6.65 29.43
C THR A 18 14.56 -6.84 27.98
N SER A 19 14.74 -8.05 27.46
CA SER A 19 14.31 -8.42 26.12
C SER A 19 12.79 -8.58 26.10
N ASN A 20 12.07 -7.46 26.18
CA ASN A 20 10.78 -7.39 25.50
C ASN A 20 11.14 -7.23 24.02
N SER A 21 10.97 -8.29 23.22
CA SER A 21 11.11 -8.20 21.78
C SER A 21 9.98 -7.32 21.23
N GLN A 22 10.17 -6.01 21.28
CA GLN A 22 9.25 -5.06 20.67
C GLN A 22 9.32 -5.25 19.16
N THR A 23 8.18 -5.52 18.54
CA THR A 23 8.08 -5.55 17.08
C THR A 23 8.03 -4.12 16.55
N ILE A 24 8.44 -3.92 15.29
CA ILE A 24 8.33 -2.61 14.63
C ILE A 24 6.88 -2.09 14.67
N GLY A 25 5.89 -2.98 14.59
CA GLY A 25 4.47 -2.64 14.74
C GLY A 25 4.14 -2.00 16.10
N SER A 26 4.72 -2.51 17.19
CA SER A 26 4.50 -1.94 18.53
C SER A 26 5.14 -0.55 18.72
N LEU A 27 6.09 -0.18 17.87
CA LEU A 27 6.84 1.08 17.95
C LEU A 27 6.19 2.23 17.16
N GLN A 28 5.19 1.94 16.31
CA GLN A 28 4.60 2.94 15.39
C GLN A 28 4.07 4.20 16.09
N ASN A 29 3.69 4.09 17.37
CA ASN A 29 3.15 5.18 18.18
C ASN A 29 4.13 5.69 19.25
N LYS A 30 5.41 5.35 19.10
CA LYS A 30 6.46 5.65 20.06
C LYS A 30 7.39 6.73 19.53
N PRO A 31 7.92 7.60 20.41
CA PRO A 31 8.93 8.57 20.03
C PRO A 31 10.20 7.87 19.57
N ILE A 32 10.96 8.50 18.66
CA ILE A 32 12.19 7.94 18.04
C ILE A 32 13.17 7.41 19.09
N ALA A 33 13.21 8.02 20.28
CA ALA A 33 14.06 7.59 21.39
C ALA A 33 13.81 6.16 21.88
N GLU A 34 12.62 5.58 21.62
CA GLU A 34 12.25 4.21 21.95
C GLU A 34 12.55 3.21 20.82
N TRP A 35 12.96 3.66 19.62
CA TRP A 35 13.15 2.79 18.45
C TRP A 35 14.52 2.10 18.38
N GLY A 36 15.48 2.54 19.21
CA GLY A 36 16.80 1.91 19.28
C GLY A 36 17.91 2.89 19.63
N ASN A 37 19.13 2.53 19.25
CA ASN A 37 20.33 3.27 19.63
C ASN A 37 20.40 4.62 18.88
N LYS A 38 20.31 5.73 19.63
CA LYS A 38 20.36 7.12 19.13
C LYS A 38 21.67 7.48 18.41
N ASN A 39 22.73 6.71 18.62
CA ASN A 39 23.98 6.91 17.88
C ASN A 39 23.87 6.42 16.43
N ILE A 40 22.95 5.48 16.16
CA ILE A 40 22.73 4.83 14.87
C ILE A 40 21.49 5.42 14.17
N ILE A 41 20.37 5.51 14.88
CA ILE A 41 19.08 5.99 14.35
C ILE A 41 18.93 7.46 14.69
N ASN A 42 18.71 8.30 13.67
CA ASN A 42 18.47 9.74 13.86
C ASN A 42 17.07 10.18 13.43
N SER A 43 16.38 9.37 12.64
CA SER A 43 15.08 9.70 12.06
C SER A 43 14.31 8.43 11.72
N LEU A 44 13.04 8.59 11.39
CA LEU A 44 12.20 7.55 10.83
C LEU A 44 11.87 7.90 9.38
N GLU A 45 11.70 6.89 8.53
CA GLU A 45 11.23 7.03 7.16
C GLU A 45 9.93 6.26 6.97
N PHE A 46 8.92 6.90 6.39
CA PHE A 46 7.64 6.25 6.15
C PHE A 46 7.71 5.40 4.88
N SER A 47 7.47 4.10 5.02
CA SER A 47 7.40 3.15 3.92
C SER A 47 5.95 2.75 3.66
N ALA A 48 5.34 3.38 2.65
CA ALA A 48 4.02 2.95 2.17
C ALA A 48 4.13 1.60 1.46
N THR A 49 3.14 0.72 1.67
CA THR A 49 3.04 -0.55 0.94
C THR A 49 2.66 -0.25 -0.51
N LEU A 50 3.53 -0.60 -1.46
CA LEU A 50 3.36 -0.27 -2.87
C LEU A 50 2.40 -1.26 -3.56
N GLN A 51 1.10 -1.00 -3.43
CA GLN A 51 0.02 -1.79 -4.05
C GLN A 51 -1.04 -0.85 -4.64
N LEU A 52 -1.74 -1.29 -5.69
CA LEU A 52 -2.86 -0.58 -6.33
C LEU A 52 -4.00 -0.26 -5.35
N ARG A 53 -4.14 -1.05 -4.28
CA ARG A 53 -5.17 -0.84 -3.25
C ARG A 53 -4.77 0.21 -2.19
N THR A 54 -3.49 0.55 -2.09
CA THR A 54 -3.01 1.52 -1.09
C THR A 54 -3.55 2.91 -1.42
N PRO A 55 -4.18 3.63 -0.47
CA PRO A 55 -4.75 4.96 -0.72
C PRO A 55 -3.72 5.99 -1.19
N LEU A 56 -4.16 6.93 -2.06
CA LEU A 56 -3.32 8.00 -2.59
C LEU A 56 -2.69 8.84 -1.48
N GLU A 57 -3.47 9.16 -0.45
CA GLU A 57 -3.02 9.96 0.69
C GLU A 57 -1.86 9.31 1.44
N VAL A 58 -1.80 7.97 1.47
CA VAL A 58 -0.73 7.20 2.10
C VAL A 58 0.47 7.09 1.16
N LEU A 59 0.26 6.79 -0.12
CA LEU A 59 1.33 6.70 -1.11
C LEU A 59 2.15 7.99 -1.22
N LYS A 60 1.48 9.16 -1.13
CA LYS A 60 2.13 10.48 -1.13
C LYS A 60 3.10 10.70 0.04
N ARG A 61 3.02 9.88 1.09
CA ARG A 61 3.88 9.94 2.28
C ARG A 61 5.09 9.02 2.18
N HIS A 62 5.18 8.17 1.15
CA HIS A 62 6.31 7.27 0.99
C HIS A 62 7.63 8.07 0.91
N GLY A 63 8.62 7.69 1.71
CA GLY A 63 9.90 8.37 1.82
C GLY A 63 9.89 9.62 2.73
N GLU A 64 8.76 9.94 3.37
CA GLU A 64 8.69 11.07 4.32
C GLU A 64 9.60 10.79 5.53
N ILE A 65 10.37 11.80 5.95
CA ILE A 65 11.31 11.70 7.07
C ILE A 65 10.75 12.41 8.30
N PHE A 66 10.70 11.70 9.42
CA PHE A 66 10.31 12.22 10.72
C PHE A 66 11.51 12.24 11.68
N SER A 67 11.83 13.42 12.21
CA SER A 67 12.91 13.65 13.17
C SER A 67 12.44 14.34 14.46
N GLY A 68 11.13 14.35 14.70
CA GLY A 68 10.51 14.99 15.87
C GLY A 68 10.75 14.24 17.19
N HIS A 69 10.49 14.95 18.30
CA HIS A 69 10.62 14.38 19.65
C HIS A 69 9.44 13.51 20.09
N GLY A 70 8.28 13.66 19.44
CA GLY A 70 7.05 12.91 19.72
C GLY A 70 6.92 11.63 18.90
N ALA A 71 5.75 10.99 19.01
CA ALA A 71 5.38 9.89 18.11
C ALA A 71 5.22 10.40 16.66
N PRO A 72 5.57 9.59 15.65
CA PRO A 72 5.39 9.99 14.26
C PRO A 72 3.89 10.08 13.90
N PRO A 73 3.52 10.84 12.86
CA PRO A 73 2.14 10.92 12.40
C PRO A 73 1.56 9.56 11.98
N GLN A 74 0.27 9.37 12.21
CA GLN A 74 -0.47 8.18 11.77
C GLN A 74 -1.17 8.43 10.43
N TYR A 75 -0.57 7.96 9.34
CA TYR A 75 -1.16 8.02 8.00
C TYR A 75 -1.96 6.75 7.66
N ALA A 76 -1.49 5.60 8.14
CA ALA A 76 -2.07 4.30 7.85
C ALA A 76 -3.32 4.05 8.71
N LYS A 77 -4.49 4.03 8.07
CA LYS A 77 -5.75 3.60 8.71
C LYS A 77 -5.82 2.09 8.99
N GLU A 78 -5.10 1.30 8.20
CA GLU A 78 -4.98 -0.13 8.31
C GLU A 78 -3.49 -0.48 8.33
N GLU A 79 -3.10 -1.49 9.12
CA GLU A 79 -1.69 -1.81 9.36
C GLU A 79 -0.92 -2.14 8.08
N TRP A 80 -1.60 -2.65 7.05
CA TRP A 80 -0.97 -2.98 5.78
C TRP A 80 -0.73 -1.78 4.87
N HIS A 81 -1.29 -0.59 5.15
CA HIS A 81 -1.13 0.59 4.28
C HIS A 81 0.31 1.10 4.22
N GLY A 82 1.06 0.97 5.32
CA GLY A 82 2.43 1.44 5.41
C GLY A 82 2.92 1.48 6.85
N ILE A 83 4.22 1.66 7.01
CA ILE A 83 4.89 1.56 8.30
C ILE A 83 6.05 2.55 8.38
N TRP A 84 6.28 3.13 9.55
CA TRP A 84 7.51 3.85 9.85
C TRP A 84 8.65 2.86 10.08
N LEU A 85 9.78 3.12 9.45
CA LEU A 85 11.01 2.35 9.60
C LEU A 85 12.12 3.23 10.17
N PRO A 86 13.03 2.69 11.00
CA PRO A 86 14.17 3.45 11.47
C PRO A 86 15.10 3.78 10.30
N LYS A 87 15.41 5.07 10.14
CA LYS A 87 16.43 5.53 9.21
C LYS A 87 17.75 5.72 9.94
N THR A 88 18.75 4.99 9.49
CA THR A 88 20.09 5.05 10.06
C THR A 88 20.87 6.22 9.50
N LYS A 89 21.83 6.70 10.29
CA LYS A 89 22.90 7.55 9.78
C LYS A 89 23.62 6.83 8.64
N THR A 90 24.10 7.63 7.69
CA THR A 90 24.98 7.17 6.62
C THR A 90 26.27 6.58 7.20
N PHE A 91 26.94 5.71 6.46
CA PHE A 91 28.24 5.18 6.81
C PHE A 91 29.24 6.29 7.10
N ARG A 92 29.22 7.37 6.32
CA ARG A 92 30.11 8.54 6.52
C ARG A 92 29.82 9.28 7.82
N GLU A 93 28.55 9.48 8.18
CA GLU A 93 28.15 10.04 9.48
C GLU A 93 28.54 9.12 10.65
N LEU A 94 28.67 7.82 10.39
CA LEU A 94 29.22 6.83 11.34
C LEU A 94 30.76 6.76 11.29
N GLY A 95 31.44 7.58 10.49
CA GLY A 95 32.90 7.61 10.37
C GLY A 95 33.49 6.49 9.51
N ILE A 96 32.68 5.86 8.66
CA ILE A 96 33.06 4.83 7.70
C ILE A 96 32.99 5.44 6.30
N ASP A 97 34.14 5.59 5.64
CA ASP A 97 34.20 6.16 4.29
C ASP A 97 33.88 5.10 3.23
N VAL A 98 32.61 4.77 3.10
CA VAL A 98 32.06 3.93 2.03
C VAL A 98 30.80 4.59 1.46
N ASN A 99 30.49 4.29 0.20
CA ASN A 99 29.24 4.74 -0.40
C ASN A 99 28.05 3.96 0.19
N GLU A 100 26.90 4.62 0.26
CA GLU A 100 25.64 3.94 0.55
C GLU A 100 25.29 2.95 -0.55
N MET A 101 24.53 1.92 -0.19
CA MET A 101 23.98 1.00 -1.17
C MET A 101 22.86 1.68 -1.96
N ASP A 102 22.78 1.37 -3.25
CA ASP A 102 21.68 1.84 -4.10
C ASP A 102 20.33 1.33 -3.58
N GLU A 103 19.26 2.02 -3.97
CA GLU A 103 17.90 1.64 -3.65
C GLU A 103 17.64 0.18 -4.07
N GLY A 104 17.33 -0.66 -3.08
CA GLY A 104 16.94 -2.05 -3.30
C GLY A 104 15.59 -2.16 -4.00
N SER A 105 15.29 -3.35 -4.52
CA SER A 105 13.93 -3.67 -4.94
C SER A 105 13.04 -3.92 -3.73
N CYS A 106 11.77 -3.53 -3.82
CA CYS A 106 10.72 -3.83 -2.85
C CYS A 106 9.67 -4.78 -3.46
N ALA A 107 8.97 -5.51 -2.59
CA ALA A 107 7.85 -6.35 -2.97
C ALA A 107 6.60 -5.50 -3.24
N SER A 108 5.91 -5.78 -4.34
CA SER A 108 4.68 -5.09 -4.75
C SER A 108 3.66 -6.10 -5.30
N ASP A 109 2.45 -5.61 -5.60
CA ASP A 109 1.45 -6.39 -6.35
C ASP A 109 1.78 -6.58 -7.84
N ALA A 110 2.84 -5.94 -8.34
CA ALA A 110 3.43 -6.16 -9.67
C ALA A 110 4.75 -6.98 -9.61
N GLY A 111 5.00 -7.66 -8.48
CA GLY A 111 6.24 -8.41 -8.22
C GLY A 111 7.35 -7.56 -7.59
N SER A 112 8.61 -7.90 -7.86
CA SER A 112 9.77 -7.13 -7.39
C SER A 112 9.97 -5.89 -8.25
N VAL A 113 10.00 -4.70 -7.63
CA VAL A 113 10.07 -3.40 -8.31
C VAL A 113 10.94 -2.41 -7.53
N LYS A 114 11.52 -1.42 -8.22
CA LYS A 114 12.10 -0.25 -7.53
C LYS A 114 10.98 0.72 -7.15
N ALA A 115 11.03 1.30 -5.95
CA ALA A 115 9.98 2.23 -5.52
C ALA A 115 10.00 3.49 -6.39
N SER A 116 11.20 3.99 -6.74
CA SER A 116 11.39 5.10 -7.68
C SER A 116 10.73 4.91 -9.04
N GLU A 117 10.59 3.67 -9.53
CA GLU A 117 9.94 3.36 -10.81
C GLU A 117 8.43 3.12 -10.66
N TYR A 118 8.00 2.43 -9.60
CA TYR A 118 6.60 1.99 -9.45
C TYR A 118 5.70 3.01 -8.73
N LEU A 119 6.24 3.77 -7.78
CA LEU A 119 5.48 4.77 -7.03
C LEU A 119 4.83 5.83 -7.95
N PRO A 120 5.50 6.40 -8.97
CA PRO A 120 4.86 7.34 -9.89
C PRO A 120 3.63 6.75 -10.61
N PHE A 121 3.70 5.48 -11.01
CA PHE A 121 2.58 4.77 -11.62
C PHE A 121 1.41 4.64 -10.63
N LEU A 122 1.69 4.20 -9.39
CA LEU A 122 0.67 4.06 -8.36
C LEU A 122 0.00 5.38 -8.01
N LEU A 123 0.78 6.46 -7.87
CA LEU A 123 0.25 7.80 -7.60
C LEU A 123 -0.74 8.22 -8.70
N LYS A 124 -0.37 8.07 -9.98
CA LYS A 124 -1.25 8.42 -11.10
C LYS A 124 -2.47 7.52 -11.22
N PHE A 125 -2.30 6.22 -11.00
CA PHE A 125 -3.41 5.27 -10.96
C PHE A 125 -4.43 5.65 -9.88
N ARG A 126 -3.97 5.91 -8.64
CA ARG A 126 -4.85 6.29 -7.52
C ARG A 126 -5.46 7.67 -7.69
N GLU A 127 -4.73 8.63 -8.26
CA GLU A 127 -5.28 9.94 -8.66
C GLU A 127 -6.49 9.80 -9.59
N ILE A 128 -6.54 8.79 -10.44
CA ILE A 128 -7.69 8.53 -11.32
C ILE A 128 -8.79 7.78 -10.56
N VAL A 129 -8.44 6.70 -9.86
CA VAL A 129 -9.39 5.83 -9.16
C VAL A 129 -10.18 6.58 -8.08
N GLU A 130 -9.54 7.52 -7.38
CA GLU A 130 -10.13 8.26 -6.26
C GLU A 130 -10.89 9.52 -6.71
N LYS A 131 -10.91 9.87 -8.01
CA LYS A 131 -11.76 10.95 -8.52
C LYS A 131 -13.24 10.60 -8.41
N THR A 132 -14.07 11.63 -8.28
CA THR A 132 -15.53 11.54 -8.36
C THR A 132 -15.97 11.47 -9.84
N LEU A 133 -15.62 10.36 -10.50
CA LEU A 133 -16.01 10.01 -11.87
C LEU A 133 -16.73 8.66 -11.87
N SER A 134 -17.51 8.38 -12.92
CA SER A 134 -18.04 7.04 -13.14
C SER A 134 -16.90 6.04 -13.33
N VAL A 135 -17.16 4.76 -13.08
CA VAL A 135 -16.13 3.72 -13.26
C VAL A 135 -15.68 3.64 -14.72
N ASP A 136 -16.59 3.79 -15.68
CA ASP A 136 -16.23 3.72 -17.10
C ASP A 136 -15.33 4.89 -17.53
N GLU A 137 -15.56 6.10 -17.04
CA GLU A 137 -14.65 7.24 -17.27
C GLU A 137 -13.26 7.04 -16.64
N LYS A 138 -13.21 6.39 -15.46
CA LYS A 138 -11.95 6.02 -14.81
C LYS A 138 -11.19 5.01 -15.65
N ILE A 139 -11.86 3.99 -16.17
CA ILE A 139 -11.25 2.98 -17.06
C ILE A 139 -10.64 3.65 -18.29
N VAL A 140 -11.39 4.51 -18.98
CA VAL A 140 -10.88 5.25 -20.15
C VAL A 140 -9.63 6.07 -19.79
N SER A 141 -9.65 6.74 -18.64
CA SER A 141 -8.51 7.52 -18.14
C SER A 141 -7.29 6.64 -17.83
N LEU A 142 -7.51 5.46 -17.22
CA LEU A 142 -6.45 4.49 -16.92
C LEU A 142 -5.83 3.88 -18.18
N GLU A 143 -6.65 3.55 -19.18
CA GLU A 143 -6.16 3.06 -20.47
C GLU A 143 -5.33 4.12 -21.19
N HIS A 144 -5.75 5.40 -21.13
CA HIS A 144 -4.97 6.49 -21.68
C HIS A 144 -3.62 6.65 -20.95
N LEU A 145 -3.63 6.58 -19.61
CA LEU A 145 -2.42 6.65 -18.78
C LEU A 145 -1.39 5.60 -19.21
N SER A 146 -1.83 4.37 -19.49
CA SER A 146 -0.94 3.27 -19.92
C SER A 146 -0.21 3.53 -21.25
N LYS A 147 -0.70 4.46 -22.07
CA LYS A 147 -0.16 4.77 -23.40
C LYS A 147 0.75 6.00 -23.41
N GLN A 148 0.70 6.83 -22.36
CA GLN A 148 1.45 8.09 -22.30
C GLN A 148 2.90 7.91 -21.84
N ASP A 149 3.20 6.84 -21.11
CA ASP A 149 4.50 6.62 -20.48
C ASP A 149 4.92 5.14 -20.62
N GLU A 150 6.11 4.89 -21.17
CA GLU A 150 6.61 3.53 -21.41
C GLU A 150 6.84 2.76 -20.10
N ASN A 151 7.25 3.43 -19.02
CA ASN A 151 7.36 2.80 -17.70
C ASN A 151 5.98 2.40 -17.18
N PHE A 152 4.95 3.22 -17.39
CA PHE A 152 3.59 2.88 -16.99
C PHE A 152 3.04 1.70 -17.79
N LYS A 153 3.34 1.64 -19.08
CA LYS A 153 3.00 0.51 -19.94
C LYS A 153 3.62 -0.80 -19.46
N VAL A 154 4.86 -0.77 -18.95
CA VAL A 154 5.50 -1.96 -18.34
C VAL A 154 4.68 -2.47 -17.15
N PHE A 155 4.33 -1.60 -16.20
CA PHE A 155 3.53 -2.01 -15.03
C PHE A 155 2.10 -2.40 -15.40
N TRP A 156 1.50 -1.72 -16.37
CA TRP A 156 0.21 -2.10 -16.93
C TRP A 156 0.23 -3.53 -17.45
N ASN A 157 1.24 -3.88 -18.26
CA ASN A 157 1.39 -5.23 -18.82
C ASN A 157 1.68 -6.27 -17.74
N LYS A 158 2.43 -5.93 -16.70
CA LYS A 158 2.63 -6.82 -15.53
C LYS A 158 1.30 -7.15 -14.86
N HIS A 159 0.45 -6.15 -14.63
CA HIS A 159 -0.89 -6.36 -14.06
C HIS A 159 -1.78 -7.18 -14.99
N LYS A 160 -1.78 -6.91 -16.31
CA LYS A 160 -2.52 -7.74 -17.29
C LYS A 160 -2.05 -9.19 -17.33
N ALA A 161 -0.76 -9.44 -17.12
CA ALA A 161 -0.21 -10.79 -17.09
C ALA A 161 -0.63 -11.57 -15.83
N ILE A 162 -0.80 -10.87 -14.69
CA ILE A 162 -1.28 -11.45 -13.43
C ILE A 162 -2.80 -11.61 -13.46
N ASP A 163 -3.51 -10.64 -14.03
CA ASP A 163 -4.96 -10.55 -14.07
C ASP A 163 -5.44 -10.05 -15.44
N ALA A 164 -5.92 -10.98 -16.26
CA ALA A 164 -6.35 -10.70 -17.63
C ALA A 164 -7.50 -9.66 -17.71
N ASP A 165 -8.33 -9.57 -16.67
CA ASP A 165 -9.47 -8.65 -16.59
C ASP A 165 -9.07 -7.24 -16.13
N PHE A 166 -7.81 -7.01 -15.76
CA PHE A 166 -7.32 -5.67 -15.42
C PHE A 166 -7.54 -4.71 -16.61
N PRO A 167 -7.96 -3.44 -16.38
CA PRO A 167 -8.22 -2.78 -15.09
C PRO A 167 -9.62 -3.02 -14.49
N HIS A 168 -10.56 -3.63 -15.20
CA HIS A 168 -11.94 -3.82 -14.71
C HIS A 168 -12.00 -4.62 -13.40
N SER A 169 -11.12 -5.62 -13.28
CA SER A 169 -11.02 -6.43 -12.07
C SER A 169 -10.69 -5.66 -10.81
N PHE A 170 -9.95 -4.56 -10.92
CA PHE A 170 -9.67 -3.68 -9.79
C PHE A 170 -10.97 -3.10 -9.20
N PHE A 171 -11.96 -2.79 -10.04
CA PHE A 171 -13.24 -2.24 -9.62
C PHE A 171 -14.20 -3.32 -9.12
N TYR A 172 -14.44 -4.36 -9.93
CA TYR A 172 -15.43 -5.35 -9.53
C TYR A 172 -14.99 -6.13 -8.29
N LYS A 173 -13.69 -6.36 -8.05
CA LYS A 173 -13.22 -7.05 -6.83
C LYS A 173 -13.59 -6.30 -5.54
N GLN A 174 -13.83 -4.99 -5.60
CA GLN A 174 -14.30 -4.23 -4.43
C GLN A 174 -15.73 -4.60 -4.02
N LEU A 175 -16.54 -5.11 -4.95
CA LEU A 175 -17.90 -5.58 -4.67
C LEU A 175 -17.90 -6.86 -3.80
N ALA A 176 -16.78 -7.57 -3.75
CA ALA A 176 -16.59 -8.76 -2.92
C ALA A 176 -16.42 -8.44 -1.42
N THR A 177 -16.54 -7.16 -1.04
CA THR A 177 -16.66 -6.75 0.37
C THR A 177 -18.02 -7.11 0.98
N ILE A 178 -19.06 -7.27 0.15
CA ILE A 178 -20.38 -7.74 0.58
C ILE A 178 -20.32 -9.26 0.83
N ASP A 179 -20.75 -9.69 2.01
CA ASP A 179 -20.79 -11.12 2.35
C ASP A 179 -21.61 -11.92 1.33
N GLY A 180 -21.05 -13.04 0.87
CA GLY A 180 -21.64 -13.90 -0.16
C GLY A 180 -21.31 -13.50 -1.60
N ILE A 181 -20.70 -12.33 -1.85
CA ILE A 181 -20.24 -11.95 -3.19
C ILE A 181 -18.77 -12.37 -3.37
N GLY A 182 -18.55 -13.48 -4.10
CA GLY A 182 -17.20 -13.86 -4.54
C GLY A 182 -16.81 -13.18 -5.85
N HIS A 183 -15.54 -13.31 -6.27
CA HIS A 183 -15.01 -12.66 -7.49
C HIS A 183 -15.84 -12.91 -8.76
N LYS A 184 -16.36 -14.13 -8.95
CA LYS A 184 -17.20 -14.46 -10.12
C LYS A 184 -18.53 -13.71 -10.09
N MET A 185 -19.16 -13.61 -8.93
CA MET A 185 -20.43 -12.90 -8.76
C MET A 185 -20.22 -11.39 -8.88
N ALA A 186 -19.14 -10.87 -8.30
CA ALA A 186 -18.75 -9.48 -8.45
C ALA A 186 -18.57 -9.08 -9.92
N LYS A 187 -17.89 -9.91 -10.72
CA LYS A 187 -17.76 -9.69 -12.16
C LYS A 187 -19.12 -9.69 -12.86
N ALA A 188 -19.99 -10.66 -12.56
CA ALA A 188 -21.33 -10.73 -13.16
C ALA A 188 -22.17 -9.48 -12.85
N LEU A 189 -22.15 -9.01 -11.60
CA LEU A 189 -22.83 -7.76 -11.20
C LEU A 189 -22.25 -6.55 -11.96
N TYR A 190 -20.94 -6.46 -12.05
CA TYR A 190 -20.26 -5.39 -12.79
C TYR A 190 -20.63 -5.36 -14.28
N GLU A 191 -20.69 -6.52 -14.92
CA GLU A 191 -21.10 -6.67 -16.33
C GLU A 191 -22.58 -6.34 -16.56
N ASN A 192 -23.43 -6.48 -15.53
CA ASN A 192 -24.83 -6.07 -15.55
C ASN A 192 -25.06 -4.61 -15.11
N GLY A 193 -23.98 -3.83 -14.95
CA GLY A 193 -24.06 -2.38 -14.72
C GLY A 193 -23.90 -1.94 -13.27
N PHE A 194 -23.80 -2.86 -12.30
CA PHE A 194 -23.56 -2.49 -10.90
C PHE A 194 -22.07 -2.21 -10.67
N LYS A 195 -21.70 -0.93 -10.64
CA LYS A 195 -20.30 -0.45 -10.57
C LYS A 195 -19.83 -0.16 -9.14
N SER A 196 -20.71 -0.15 -8.14
CA SER A 196 -20.37 0.12 -6.75
C SER A 196 -21.20 -0.67 -5.74
N VAL A 197 -20.69 -0.81 -4.51
CA VAL A 197 -21.41 -1.41 -3.38
C VAL A 197 -22.72 -0.66 -3.11
N SER A 198 -22.68 0.67 -3.17
CA SER A 198 -23.85 1.53 -3.00
C SER A 198 -24.91 1.27 -4.06
N GLU A 199 -24.52 1.10 -5.34
CA GLU A 199 -25.47 0.75 -6.40
C GLU A 199 -26.13 -0.61 -6.15
N ILE A 200 -25.38 -1.62 -5.68
CA ILE A 200 -25.94 -2.94 -5.34
C ILE A 200 -26.95 -2.83 -4.18
N GLN A 201 -26.59 -2.09 -3.13
CA GLN A 201 -27.44 -1.92 -1.95
C GLN A 201 -28.73 -1.15 -2.27
N ASN A 202 -28.67 -0.17 -3.17
CA ASN A 202 -29.81 0.66 -3.56
C ASN A 202 -30.63 0.09 -4.73
N ALA A 203 -30.11 -0.89 -5.47
CA ALA A 203 -30.83 -1.59 -6.53
C ALA A 203 -32.08 -2.27 -5.99
N THR A 204 -33.12 -2.37 -6.82
CA THR A 204 -34.34 -3.13 -6.50
C THR A 204 -34.06 -4.63 -6.45
N ASP A 205 -34.93 -5.37 -5.76
CA ASP A 205 -34.82 -6.83 -5.68
C ASP A 205 -34.97 -7.46 -7.07
N GLU A 206 -35.84 -6.90 -7.91
CA GLU A 206 -36.06 -7.32 -9.29
C GLU A 206 -34.81 -7.13 -10.16
N GLU A 207 -34.14 -5.98 -10.06
CA GLU A 207 -32.89 -5.71 -10.78
C GLU A 207 -31.79 -6.69 -10.36
N LEU A 208 -31.63 -6.94 -9.06
CA LEU A 208 -30.61 -7.88 -8.57
C LEU A 208 -30.92 -9.33 -9.00
N LEU A 209 -32.19 -9.76 -8.91
CA LEU A 209 -32.62 -11.11 -9.31
C LEU A 209 -32.52 -11.35 -10.82
N SER A 210 -32.46 -10.30 -11.64
CA SER A 210 -32.22 -10.43 -13.08
C SER A 210 -30.79 -10.89 -13.40
N VAL A 211 -29.85 -10.68 -12.48
CA VAL A 211 -28.45 -11.09 -12.65
C VAL A 211 -28.30 -12.58 -12.41
N LYS A 212 -27.78 -13.29 -13.43
CA LYS A 212 -27.56 -14.73 -13.36
C LYS A 212 -26.71 -15.12 -12.15
N GLY A 213 -27.29 -15.94 -11.28
CA GLY A 213 -26.65 -16.48 -10.08
C GLY A 213 -26.94 -15.69 -8.80
N VAL A 214 -27.63 -14.55 -8.89
CA VAL A 214 -28.22 -13.91 -7.71
C VAL A 214 -29.52 -14.63 -7.37
N GLY A 215 -29.53 -15.27 -6.20
CA GLY A 215 -30.72 -15.91 -5.65
C GLY A 215 -31.21 -15.23 -4.38
N LYS A 216 -32.38 -15.65 -3.90
CA LYS A 216 -33.01 -15.11 -2.67
C LYS A 216 -32.07 -15.07 -1.46
N SER A 217 -31.24 -16.10 -1.29
CA SER A 217 -30.28 -16.15 -0.16
C SER A 217 -29.20 -15.06 -0.24
N LEU A 218 -28.69 -14.76 -1.44
CA LEU A 218 -27.69 -13.70 -1.60
C LEU A 218 -28.35 -12.33 -1.43
N LEU A 219 -29.57 -12.17 -1.94
CA LEU A 219 -30.35 -10.95 -1.79
C LEU A 219 -30.58 -10.61 -0.31
N VAL A 220 -30.95 -11.59 0.51
CA VAL A 220 -31.06 -11.39 1.97
C VAL A 220 -29.75 -10.88 2.56
N LYS A 221 -28.60 -11.43 2.18
CA LYS A 221 -27.28 -10.97 2.67
C LYS A 221 -26.95 -9.55 2.23
N ILE A 222 -27.29 -9.19 0.99
CA ILE A 222 -27.09 -7.83 0.46
C ILE A 222 -27.91 -6.83 1.28
N ARG A 223 -29.16 -7.15 1.63
CA ARG A 223 -30.04 -6.27 2.42
C ARG A 223 -29.70 -6.20 3.91
N LEU A 224 -28.87 -7.11 4.40
CA LEU A 224 -28.39 -7.14 5.79
C LEU A 224 -27.04 -6.43 5.98
N ASN A 225 -26.36 -6.04 4.89
CA ASN A 225 -25.14 -5.21 4.92
C ASN A 225 -25.50 -3.73 4.97
#